data_AF-A0A2V7DK70-F1
#
_entry.id   AF-A0A2V7DK70-F1
#
_cell.length_a   1.000
_cell.length_b   1.000
_cell.length_c   1.000
_cell.angle_alpha   90.00
_cell.angle_beta   90.00
_cell.angle_gamma   90.00
#
_symmetry.space_group_name_H-M   'P 1'
#
loop_
_entity.id
_entity.type
_entity.pdbx_description
1 polymer ?
#
loop_
_entity_poly.entity_id
_entity_poly.type
_entity_poly.pdbx_seq_one_letter_code
_entity_poly.pdbx_strand_id
1 'polypeptide(L)'
;MVIFACRPSAAMYLGEAARSAGATSALPPLPRPTCMAIPAAAAHGATISLGCIGNRVYTGIADDHIYVMVRGADLEKVAGALGTIMNANAQLTTFHETRCPSLTKGEAARA
;
A
#
# COMPACT_ATOMS: atom_id res chain seq x y z
N MET A 1 -0.48 17.86 2.57
CA MET A 1 -0.72 16.41 2.81
C MET A 1 -1.47 15.89 1.61
N VAL A 2 -1.13 14.71 1.09
CA VAL A 2 -1.89 14.02 0.06
C VAL A 2 -2.46 12.74 0.67
N ILE A 3 -3.76 12.53 0.45
CA ILE A 3 -4.48 11.34 0.93
C ILE A 3 -4.97 10.60 -0.29
N PHE A 4 -4.50 9.37 -0.48
CA PHE A 4 -4.95 8.48 -1.52
C PHE A 4 -6.00 7.54 -0.93
N ALA A 5 -7.22 7.54 -1.49
CA ALA A 5 -8.16 6.44 -1.31
C ALA A 5 -7.94 5.50 -2.51
N CYS A 6 -7.45 4.29 -2.27
CA CYS A 6 -7.06 3.38 -3.35
C CYS A 6 -7.22 1.92 -2.96
N ARG A 7 -7.25 1.05 -3.97
CA ARG A 7 -7.27 -0.40 -3.76
C ARG A 7 -5.97 -0.87 -3.08
N PRO A 8 -5.99 -1.93 -2.26
CA PRO A 8 -4.80 -2.46 -1.60
C PRO A 8 -3.62 -2.74 -2.54
N SER A 9 -3.88 -3.16 -3.79
CA SER A 9 -2.84 -3.37 -4.80
C SER A 9 -2.12 -2.06 -5.19
N ALA A 10 -2.84 -0.95 -5.33
CA ALA A 10 -2.23 0.35 -5.58
C ALA A 10 -1.49 0.87 -4.33
N ALA A 11 -2.04 0.63 -3.14
CA ALA A 11 -1.40 0.98 -1.89
C ALA A 11 -0.08 0.23 -1.68
N MET A 12 0.03 -1.01 -2.15
CA MET A 12 1.29 -1.77 -2.16
C MET A 12 2.38 -1.03 -2.94
N TYR A 13 2.08 -0.58 -4.16
CA TYR A 13 3.04 0.19 -4.97
C TYR A 13 3.44 1.51 -4.30
N LEU A 14 2.46 2.25 -3.77
CA LEU A 14 2.73 3.51 -3.07
C LEU A 14 3.57 3.30 -1.80
N GLY A 15 3.26 2.27 -1.01
CA GLY A 15 4.00 1.94 0.20
C GLY A 15 5.44 1.51 -0.08
N GLU A 16 5.65 0.73 -1.14
CA GLU A 16 6.98 0.31 -1.57
C GLU A 16 7.79 1.48 -2.16
N ALA A 17 7.16 2.34 -2.97
CA ALA A 17 7.80 3.55 -3.49
C ALA A 17 8.19 4.50 -2.34
N ALA A 18 7.31 4.70 -1.37
CA ALA A 18 7.62 5.49 -0.19
C ALA A 18 8.74 4.88 0.66
N ARG A 19 8.81 3.55 0.76
CA ARG A 19 9.90 2.85 1.46
C ARG A 19 11.22 3.05 0.73
N SER A 20 11.24 2.87 -0.59
CA SER A 20 12.43 3.07 -1.43
C SER A 20 12.92 4.53 -1.40
N ALA A 21 12.02 5.49 -1.25
CA ALA A 21 12.34 6.92 -1.15
C ALA A 21 12.66 7.39 0.29
N GLY A 22 12.77 6.47 1.26
CA GLY A 22 13.02 6.81 2.67
C GLY A 22 11.93 7.70 3.30
N ALA A 23 10.70 7.60 2.79
CA ALA A 23 9.56 8.42 3.19
C ALA A 23 8.54 7.67 4.06
N THR A 24 8.61 6.34 4.11
CA THR A 24 7.67 5.48 4.85
C THR A 24 7.85 5.56 6.36
N SER A 25 6.72 5.50 7.08
CA SER A 25 6.69 5.35 8.53
C SER A 25 7.04 3.92 8.98
N ALA A 26 7.66 3.81 10.15
CA ALA A 26 7.82 2.53 10.84
C ALA A 26 6.53 2.06 11.57
N LEU A 27 5.47 2.88 11.56
CA LEU A 27 4.19 2.51 12.17
C LEU A 27 3.51 1.40 11.36
N PRO A 28 2.86 0.43 12.03
CA PRO A 28 2.01 -0.52 11.33
C PRO A 28 0.81 0.17 10.69
N PRO A 29 0.17 -0.42 9.66
CA PRO A 29 -1.10 0.06 9.15
C PRO A 29 -2.12 0.24 10.27
N LEU A 30 -2.83 1.36 10.27
CA LEU A 30 -3.77 1.73 11.33
C LEU A 30 -5.16 1.16 11.03
N PRO A 31 -5.64 0.13 11.77
CA PRO A 31 -7.00 -0.36 11.61
C PRO A 31 -8.02 0.66 12.12
N ARG A 32 -7.74 1.29 13.27
CA ARG A 32 -8.48 2.42 13.85
C ARG A 32 -7.54 3.29 14.71
N PRO A 33 -7.86 4.57 14.94
CA PRO A 33 -8.83 5.37 14.19
C PRO A 33 -8.20 5.95 12.91
N THR A 34 -8.96 6.04 11.81
CA THR A 34 -8.46 6.64 10.56
C THR A 34 -8.05 8.10 10.72
N CYS A 35 -8.73 8.83 11.61
CA CYS A 35 -8.39 10.22 11.92
C CYS A 35 -6.96 10.40 12.46
N MET A 36 -6.35 9.36 13.05
CA MET A 36 -4.94 9.42 13.52
C MET A 36 -3.92 9.23 12.40
N ALA A 37 -4.31 8.78 11.22
CA ALA A 37 -3.37 8.54 10.13
C ALA A 37 -2.78 9.85 9.56
N ILE A 38 -3.50 10.97 9.67
CA ILE A 38 -3.00 12.29 9.25
C ILE A 38 -1.85 12.77 10.17
N PRO A 39 -2.03 12.90 11.50
CA PRO A 39 -0.94 13.30 12.39
C PRO A 39 0.19 12.26 12.44
N ALA A 40 -0.12 10.96 12.36
CA ALA A 40 0.89 9.91 12.26
C ALA A 40 1.77 10.09 11.01
N ALA A 41 1.15 10.38 9.85
CA ALA A 41 1.91 10.59 8.63
C ALA A 41 2.76 11.86 8.65
N ALA A 42 2.25 12.93 9.28
CA ALA A 42 3.00 14.16 9.48
C ALA A 42 4.27 13.92 10.32
N ALA A 43 4.12 13.24 11.46
CA ALA A 43 5.22 13.01 12.40
C ALA A 43 6.21 11.93 11.95
N HIS A 44 5.72 10.84 11.35
CA HIS A 44 6.51 9.62 11.16
C HIS A 44 6.75 9.24 9.70
N GLY A 45 6.18 9.93 8.72
CA GLY A 45 6.27 9.57 7.30
C GLY A 45 5.06 8.79 6.79
N ALA A 46 5.07 8.37 5.54
CA ALA A 46 3.91 7.79 4.87
C ALA A 46 3.31 6.61 5.65
N THR A 47 1.98 6.63 5.83
CA THR A 47 1.23 5.68 6.67
C THR A 47 -0.01 5.18 5.94
N ILE A 48 -0.46 3.98 6.30
CA ILE A 48 -1.68 3.35 5.77
C ILE A 48 -2.77 3.34 6.85
N SER A 49 -4.03 3.56 6.45
CA SER A 49 -5.19 3.27 7.29
C SER A 49 -6.21 2.42 6.56
N LEU A 50 -6.78 1.44 7.26
CA LEU A 50 -7.80 0.55 6.69
C LEU A 50 -9.20 1.16 6.63
N GLY A 51 -9.41 2.40 7.09
CA GLY A 51 -10.74 3.02 7.14
C GLY A 51 -11.60 2.41 8.25
N CYS A 52 -11.60 3.02 9.44
CA CYS A 52 -12.47 2.59 10.53
C CYS A 52 -13.96 2.78 10.19
N ILE A 53 -14.86 2.08 10.88
CA ILE A 53 -16.30 2.09 10.56
C ILE A 53 -16.89 3.50 10.52
N GLY A 54 -16.49 4.38 11.46
CA GLY A 54 -16.93 5.78 11.46
C GLY A 54 -16.49 6.53 10.20
N ASN A 55 -15.22 6.39 9.80
CA ASN A 55 -14.74 6.98 8.55
C ASN A 55 -15.54 6.46 7.34
N ARG A 56 -15.81 5.14 7.28
CA ARG A 56 -16.54 4.54 6.16
C ARG A 56 -17.96 5.07 6.04
N VAL A 57 -18.65 5.22 7.18
CA VAL A 57 -20.00 5.83 7.23
C VAL A 57 -19.96 7.29 6.72
N TYR A 58 -18.97 8.08 7.12
CA TYR A 58 -18.94 9.51 6.77
C TYR A 58 -18.38 9.81 5.38
N THR A 59 -17.52 8.97 4.84
CA THR A 59 -16.85 9.22 3.54
C THR A 59 -17.41 8.38 2.40
N GLY A 60 -18.14 7.30 2.70
CA GLY A 60 -18.63 6.37 1.70
C GLY A 60 -17.52 5.62 0.94
N ILE A 61 -16.29 5.57 1.48
CA ILE A 61 -15.19 4.84 0.84
C ILE A 61 -15.58 3.37 0.60
N ALA A 62 -15.27 2.87 -0.59
CA ALA A 62 -15.55 1.50 -0.98
C ALA A 62 -14.87 0.47 -0.05
N ASP A 63 -15.48 -0.72 0.07
CA ASP A 63 -14.96 -1.79 0.92
C ASP A 63 -13.56 -2.24 0.50
N ASP A 64 -13.32 -2.29 -0.81
CA ASP A 64 -12.04 -2.66 -1.41
C ASP A 64 -11.03 -1.50 -1.48
N HIS A 65 -11.26 -0.40 -0.76
CA HIS A 65 -10.35 0.74 -0.68
C HIS A 65 -9.80 0.96 0.73
N ILE A 66 -8.54 1.39 0.77
CA ILE A 66 -7.81 1.83 1.96
C ILE A 66 -7.20 3.21 1.73
N TYR A 67 -6.69 3.83 2.80
CA TYR A 67 -6.00 5.10 2.70
C TYR A 67 -4.49 4.96 2.77
N VAL A 68 -3.79 5.76 1.96
CA VAL A 68 -2.37 6.04 2.10
C VAL A 68 -2.19 7.55 2.29
N MET A 69 -1.48 7.94 3.33
CA MET A 69 -1.20 9.35 3.64
C MET A 69 0.27 9.63 3.34
N VAL A 70 0.54 10.64 2.50
CA VAL A 70 1.90 11.05 2.10
C VAL A 70 2.07 12.54 2.35
N ARG A 71 3.15 12.94 3.01
CA ARG A 71 3.46 14.38 3.19
C ARG A 71 3.68 15.03 1.84
N GLY A 72 3.23 16.28 1.69
CA GLY A 72 3.42 17.01 0.43
C GLY A 72 4.90 17.14 0.06
N ALA A 73 5.76 17.38 1.05
CA ALA A 73 7.21 17.45 0.87
C ALA A 73 7.86 16.13 0.41
N ASP A 74 7.19 15.00 0.61
CA ASP A 74 7.69 13.68 0.17
C ASP A 74 7.07 13.23 -1.16
N LEU A 75 6.05 13.93 -1.66
CA LEU A 75 5.23 13.47 -2.79
C LEU A 75 6.07 13.26 -4.06
N GLU A 76 6.94 14.21 -4.38
CA GLU A 76 7.75 14.18 -5.61
C GLU A 76 8.73 13.00 -5.61
N LYS A 77 9.45 12.76 -4.51
CA LYS A 77 10.36 11.61 -4.40
C LYS A 77 9.61 10.26 -4.41
N VAL A 78 8.41 10.20 -3.84
CA VAL A 78 7.57 8.99 -3.89
C VAL A 78 7.11 8.74 -5.32
N ALA A 79 6.65 9.77 -6.03
CA ALA A 79 6.25 9.68 -7.43
C ALA A 79 7.43 9.27 -8.34
N GLY A 80 8.62 9.83 -8.11
CA GLY A 80 9.84 9.47 -8.84
C GLY A 80 10.25 8.00 -8.66
N ALA A 81 10.05 7.43 -7.46
CA ALA A 81 10.35 6.02 -7.21
C ALA A 81 9.29 5.06 -7.80
N LEU A 82 8.06 5.53 -8.04
CA LEU A 82 6.92 4.68 -8.37
C LEU A 82 7.11 3.90 -9.68
N GLY A 83 7.69 4.52 -10.71
CA GLY A 83 7.93 3.86 -12.00
C GLY A 83 8.83 2.63 -11.88
N THR A 84 9.93 2.75 -11.13
CA THR A 84 10.85 1.63 -10.86
C THR A 84 10.15 0.51 -10.10
N ILE A 85 9.36 0.85 -9.08
CA ILE A 85 8.61 -0.12 -8.29
C ILE A 85 7.56 -0.86 -9.12
N MET A 86 6.81 -0.16 -9.97
CA MET A 86 5.83 -0.77 -10.86
C MET A 86 6.50 -1.72 -11.86
N ASN A 87 7.63 -1.33 -12.45
CA ASN A 87 8.37 -2.19 -13.37
C ASN A 87 8.92 -3.45 -12.69
N ALA A 88 9.51 -3.30 -11.49
CA ALA A 88 9.99 -4.43 -10.71
C ALA A 88 8.86 -5.41 -10.38
N ASN A 89 7.70 -4.90 -9.97
CA ASN A 89 6.55 -5.74 -9.66
C ASN A 89 5.92 -6.39 -10.90
N ALA A 90 5.95 -5.76 -12.07
CA ALA A 90 5.49 -6.39 -13.31
C ALA A 90 6.34 -7.64 -13.66
N GLN A 91 7.65 -7.56 -13.44
CA GLN A 91 8.56 -8.72 -13.58
C GLN A 91 8.26 -9.81 -12.54
N LEU A 92 8.01 -9.42 -11.27
CA LEU A 92 7.63 -10.36 -10.21
C LEU A 92 6.29 -11.05 -10.49
N THR A 93 5.28 -10.31 -10.99
CA THR A 93 3.99 -10.88 -11.40
C THR A 93 4.20 -11.97 -12.44
N THR A 94 4.95 -11.69 -13.51
CA THR A 94 5.27 -12.67 -14.56
C THR A 94 5.96 -13.91 -14.00
N PHE A 95 6.94 -13.72 -13.11
CA PHE A 95 7.63 -14.81 -12.45
C PHE A 95 6.68 -15.68 -11.62
N HIS A 96 5.83 -15.07 -10.79
CA HIS A 96 4.90 -15.79 -9.92
C HIS A 96 3.80 -16.51 -10.70
N GLU A 97 3.28 -15.92 -11.75
CA GLU A 97 2.31 -16.56 -12.66
C GLU A 97 2.92 -17.79 -13.35
N THR A 98 4.18 -17.69 -13.79
CA THR A 98 4.91 -18.82 -14.40
C THR A 98 5.19 -19.94 -13.38
N ARG A 99 5.52 -19.58 -12.14
CA ARG A 99 5.86 -20.54 -11.08
C ARG A 99 4.63 -21.20 -10.44
N CYS A 100 3.51 -20.50 -10.34
CA CYS A 100 2.32 -20.95 -9.60
C CYS A 100 1.84 -22.38 -9.99
N PRO A 101 1.75 -22.75 -11.30
CA PRO A 101 1.35 -24.11 -11.69
C PRO A 101 2.30 -25.22 -11.20
N SER A 102 3.58 -24.91 -10.98
CA SER A 102 4.54 -25.89 -10.45
C SER A 102 4.34 -26.17 -8.96
N LEU A 103 3.77 -25.21 -8.22
CA LEU A 103 3.52 -25.34 -6.79
C LEU A 103 2.23 -26.12 -6.53
N THR A 104 1.19 -25.93 -7.35
CA THR A 104 -0.10 -26.61 -7.20
C THR A 104 -0.06 -28.06 -7.69
N LYS A 105 0.82 -28.41 -8.64
CA LYS A 105 1.00 -29.79 -9.11
C LYS A 105 1.78 -30.69 -8.13
N GLY A 106 2.58 -30.11 -7.24
CA GLY A 106 3.39 -30.86 -6.26
C GLY A 106 2.61 -31.37 -5.04
N GLU A 107 1.44 -30.80 -4.76
CA GLU A 107 0.57 -31.22 -3.63
C GLU A 107 -0.33 -32.41 -4.02
N ALA A 108 -0.74 -32.52 -5.29
CA ALA A 108 -1.54 -33.64 -5.80
C ALA A 108 -0.79 -34.98 -5.88
N ALA A 109 0.54 -34.99 -5.74
CA ALA A 109 1.35 -36.21 -5.73
C ALA A 109 1.71 -36.68 -4.30
N ARG A 110 1.22 -35.98 -3.26
CA ARG A 110 1.49 -36.27 -1.83
C ARG A 110 0.22 -36.64 -1.04
N ALA A 111 -0.92 -36.78 -1.70
CA ALA A 111 -2.17 -37.31 -1.15
C ALA A 111 -2.45 -38.69 -1.76
#